data_AF-A0A2E0WZC3-F1
#
_entry.id   AF-A0A2E0WZC3-F1
#
_cell.length_a   1.000
_cell.length_b   1.000
_cell.length_c   1.000
_cell.angle_alpha   90.00
_cell.angle_beta   90.00
_cell.angle_gamma   90.00
#
_symmetry.space_group_name_H-M   'P 1'
#
loop_
_entity.id
_entity.type
_entity.pdbx_description
1 polymer ?
#
loop_
_entity_poly.entity_id
_entity_poly.type
_entity_poly.pdbx_seq_one_letter_code
_entity_poly.pdbx_strand_id
1 'polypeptide(L)'
;MPQSLANVLLHIVFSTKHREPWIDEGDEPELHAYLATACKSLDCPPHKIGSADDHVHLAVSLGRSTTIAALVQHIKQDSSRWIKTKGPTYADFAWQAGYGAFSIGQSQLDDLRRYIAGQREHHRRESFQDEYRKILARYGVEFDERFVWD
;
A
#
# COMPACT_ATOMS: atom_id res chain seq x y z
N MET A 1 14.22 -2.68 -34.05
CA MET A 1 14.83 -2.34 -32.74
C MET A 1 14.30 -3.30 -31.69
N PRO A 2 15.12 -3.80 -30.75
CA PRO A 2 14.65 -4.66 -29.67
C PRO A 2 13.68 -3.91 -28.74
N GLN A 3 12.72 -4.63 -28.16
CA GLN A 3 11.73 -4.09 -27.21
C GLN A 3 11.86 -4.80 -25.86
N SER A 4 11.78 -4.04 -24.77
CA SER A 4 11.64 -4.58 -23.42
C SER A 4 10.17 -4.52 -23.00
N LEU A 5 9.49 -5.67 -23.03
CA LEU A 5 8.08 -5.81 -22.66
C LEU A 5 7.97 -6.41 -21.26
N ALA A 6 7.14 -5.82 -20.40
CA ALA A 6 6.91 -6.33 -19.05
C ALA A 6 5.48 -6.02 -18.62
N ASN A 7 4.87 -6.96 -17.89
CA ASN A 7 3.65 -6.74 -17.12
C ASN A 7 3.87 -7.33 -15.73
N VAL A 8 4.33 -6.48 -14.81
CA VAL A 8 4.63 -6.85 -13.43
C VAL A 8 3.60 -6.16 -12.55
N LEU A 9 2.72 -6.96 -11.94
CA LEU A 9 1.67 -6.47 -11.07
C LEU A 9 2.01 -6.83 -9.62
N LEU A 10 1.85 -5.85 -8.73
CA LEU A 10 2.14 -5.99 -7.32
C LEU A 10 0.90 -5.65 -6.49
N HIS A 11 0.66 -6.44 -5.45
CA HIS A 11 -0.10 -6.05 -4.27
C HIS A 11 0.90 -5.52 -3.24
N ILE A 12 0.84 -4.23 -2.95
CA ILE A 12 1.64 -3.57 -1.92
C ILE A 12 0.75 -3.28 -0.73
N VAL A 13 1.25 -3.53 0.47
CA VAL A 13 0.55 -3.26 1.73
C VAL A 13 1.53 -2.69 2.76
N PHE A 14 1.10 -1.66 3.48
CA PHE A 14 1.81 -1.13 4.64
C PHE A 14 0.86 -0.32 5.50
N SER A 15 1.16 -0.25 6.78
CA SER A 15 0.39 0.48 7.78
C SER A 15 1.02 1.81 8.17
N THR A 16 0.27 2.62 8.89
CA THR A 16 0.76 3.71 9.72
C THR A 16 1.70 3.16 10.80
N LYS A 17 2.59 4.03 11.28
CA LYS A 17 3.50 3.72 12.37
C LYS A 17 2.68 3.37 13.61
N HIS A 18 3.05 2.29 14.29
CA HIS A 18 2.32 1.74 15.44
C HIS A 18 0.84 1.37 15.19
N ARG A 19 0.37 1.36 13.94
CA ARG A 19 -1.03 1.10 13.56
C ARG A 19 -2.00 2.13 14.15
N GLU A 20 -1.50 3.34 14.35
CA GLU A 20 -2.35 4.44 14.75
C GLU A 20 -3.40 4.74 13.65
N PRO A 21 -4.68 4.92 14.01
CA PRO A 21 -5.79 5.06 13.06
C PRO A 21 -5.83 6.47 12.44
N TRP A 22 -4.81 6.82 11.66
CA TRP A 22 -4.66 8.16 11.07
C TRP A 22 -5.48 8.39 9.80
N ILE A 23 -6.07 7.34 9.21
CA ILE A 23 -6.74 7.41 7.91
C ILE A 23 -8.24 7.57 8.12
N ASP A 24 -8.63 8.79 8.46
CA ASP A 24 -10.03 9.19 8.60
C ASP A 24 -10.77 9.13 7.26
N GLU A 25 -12.07 8.79 7.30
CA GLU A 25 -12.92 8.72 6.10
C GLU A 25 -12.96 10.02 5.29
N GLY A 26 -12.79 11.17 5.96
CA GLY A 26 -12.75 12.48 5.31
C GLY A 26 -11.48 12.71 4.49
N ASP A 27 -10.35 12.13 4.91
CA ASP A 27 -9.04 12.35 4.29
C ASP A 27 -8.66 11.23 3.32
N GLU A 28 -9.31 10.08 3.42
CA GLU A 28 -9.09 8.90 2.59
C GLU A 28 -9.09 9.19 1.08
N PRO A 29 -10.08 9.92 0.49
CA PRO A 29 -10.08 10.19 -0.95
C PRO A 29 -8.87 11.00 -1.42
N GLU A 30 -8.47 12.01 -0.64
CA GLU A 30 -7.28 12.81 -0.94
C GLU A 30 -6.01 11.98 -0.79
N LEU A 31 -5.90 11.18 0.28
CA LEU A 31 -4.77 10.28 0.48
C LEU A 31 -4.60 9.32 -0.71
N HIS A 32 -5.69 8.69 -1.16
CA HIS A 32 -5.66 7.80 -2.32
C HIS A 32 -5.21 8.54 -3.60
N ALA A 33 -5.66 9.77 -3.80
CA ALA A 33 -5.24 10.59 -4.94
C ALA A 33 -3.74 10.93 -4.89
N TYR A 34 -3.19 11.25 -3.70
CA TYR A 34 -1.76 11.47 -3.51
C TYR A 34 -0.94 10.21 -3.75
N LEU A 35 -1.33 9.08 -3.15
CA LEU A 35 -0.69 7.79 -3.38
C LEU A 35 -0.70 7.44 -4.87
N ALA A 36 -1.82 7.69 -5.57
CA ALA A 36 -1.91 7.43 -6.99
C ALA A 36 -1.01 8.35 -7.84
N THR A 37 -0.84 9.60 -7.44
CA THR A 37 0.05 10.56 -8.10
C THR A 37 1.51 10.17 -7.91
N ALA A 38 1.92 9.82 -6.69
CA ALA A 38 3.26 9.34 -6.38
C ALA A 38 3.61 8.08 -7.19
N CYS A 39 2.71 7.10 -7.22
CA CYS A 39 2.80 5.91 -8.06
C CYS A 39 3.04 6.23 -9.55
N LYS A 40 2.20 7.10 -10.13
CA LYS A 40 2.29 7.50 -11.55
C LYS A 40 3.58 8.24 -11.87
N SER A 41 4.14 9.01 -10.94
CA SER A 41 5.38 9.75 -11.16
C SER A 41 6.61 8.85 -11.39
N LEU A 42 6.53 7.58 -10.97
CA LEU A 42 7.56 6.56 -11.18
C LEU A 42 7.18 5.55 -12.27
N ASP A 43 6.28 5.92 -13.18
CA ASP A 43 5.73 5.04 -14.21
C ASP A 43 5.12 3.75 -13.65
N CYS A 44 4.58 3.82 -12.43
CA CYS A 44 3.96 2.70 -11.73
C CYS A 44 2.45 2.95 -11.55
N PRO A 45 1.61 2.92 -12.60
CA PRO A 45 0.20 3.30 -12.46
C PRO A 45 -0.56 2.33 -11.54
N PRO A 46 -1.34 2.85 -10.57
CA PRO A 46 -2.19 2.02 -9.72
C PRO A 46 -3.47 1.60 -10.47
N HIS A 47 -3.90 0.37 -10.23
CA HIS A 47 -5.19 -0.17 -10.68
C HIS A 47 -6.29 0.02 -9.64
N LYS A 48 -5.92 -0.02 -8.35
CA LYS A 48 -6.80 0.25 -7.22
C LYS A 48 -5.97 0.59 -6.00
N ILE A 49 -6.44 1.58 -5.24
CA ILE A 49 -5.97 1.91 -3.90
C ILE A 49 -7.18 1.80 -2.98
N GLY A 50 -6.94 1.31 -1.78
CA GLY A 50 -7.91 1.19 -0.70
C GLY A 50 -7.19 1.24 0.64
N SER A 51 -7.95 1.49 1.69
CA SER A 51 -7.43 1.61 3.05
C SER A 51 -8.44 1.14 4.07
N ALA A 52 -7.93 0.85 5.26
CA ALA A 52 -8.67 0.93 6.50
C ALA A 52 -8.16 2.13 7.30
N ASP A 53 -8.44 2.18 8.60
CA ASP A 53 -8.08 3.33 9.44
C ASP A 53 -6.57 3.46 9.68
N ASP A 54 -5.84 2.35 9.62
CA ASP A 54 -4.42 2.28 9.99
C ASP A 54 -3.50 1.76 8.86
N HIS A 55 -4.01 1.39 7.69
CA HIS A 55 -3.17 0.85 6.61
C HIS A 55 -3.78 0.99 5.21
N VAL A 56 -2.93 0.77 4.21
CA VAL A 56 -3.29 0.92 2.79
C VAL A 56 -2.91 -0.32 1.99
N HIS A 57 -3.73 -0.62 0.97
CA HIS A 57 -3.51 -1.66 -0.03
C HIS A 57 -3.47 -1.01 -1.41
N LEU A 58 -2.46 -1.37 -2.21
CA LEU A 58 -2.28 -0.89 -3.57
C LEU A 58 -2.14 -2.07 -4.52
N ALA A 59 -2.97 -2.11 -5.56
CA ALA A 59 -2.74 -2.91 -6.76
C ALA A 59 -2.06 -2.00 -7.78
N VAL A 60 -0.83 -2.31 -8.19
CA VAL A 60 -0.01 -1.41 -9.02
C VAL A 60 0.74 -2.17 -10.11
N SER A 61 0.90 -1.56 -11.29
CA SER A 61 1.90 -2.00 -12.26
C SER A 61 3.27 -1.45 -11.87
N LEU A 62 4.30 -2.29 -11.84
CA LEU A 62 5.68 -1.83 -11.62
C LEU A 62 6.31 -1.39 -12.95
N GLY A 63 6.88 -0.18 -12.95
CA GLY A 63 7.64 0.37 -14.07
C GLY A 63 8.89 -0.47 -14.37
N ARG A 64 9.24 -0.59 -15.66
CA ARG A 64 10.31 -1.49 -16.16
C ARG A 64 11.70 -1.23 -15.56
N SER A 65 11.96 0.00 -15.13
CA SER A 65 13.23 0.44 -14.55
C SER A 65 13.12 0.78 -13.05
N THR A 66 11.95 0.56 -12.45
CA THR A 66 11.66 0.94 -11.07
C THR A 66 11.80 -0.27 -10.17
N THR A 67 12.52 -0.12 -9.04
CA THR A 67 12.57 -1.17 -8.02
C THR A 67 11.37 -1.05 -7.07
N ILE A 68 10.96 -2.16 -6.47
CA ILE A 68 9.88 -2.17 -5.46
C ILE A 68 10.21 -1.20 -4.32
N ALA A 69 11.46 -1.23 -3.83
CA ALA A 69 11.92 -0.38 -2.74
C ALA A 69 11.82 1.12 -3.11
N ALA A 70 12.25 1.51 -4.31
CA ALA A 70 12.16 2.89 -4.77
C ALA A 70 10.70 3.37 -4.87
N LEU A 71 9.81 2.51 -5.38
CA LEU A 71 8.38 2.80 -5.46
C LEU A 71 7.77 3.03 -4.07
N VAL A 72 7.95 2.08 -3.14
CA VAL A 72 7.36 2.18 -1.79
C VAL A 72 7.95 3.35 -1.02
N GLN A 73 9.26 3.56 -1.08
CA GLN A 73 9.91 4.69 -0.44
C GLN A 73 9.31 6.01 -0.93
N HIS A 74 9.17 6.18 -2.24
CA HIS A 74 8.63 7.41 -2.82
C HIS A 74 7.17 7.63 -2.41
N ILE A 75 6.31 6.62 -2.54
CA ILE A 75 4.89 6.69 -2.14
C ILE A 75 4.76 7.10 -0.66
N LYS A 76 5.52 6.46 0.23
CA LYS A 76 5.48 6.76 1.67
C LYS A 76 5.96 8.16 1.98
N GLN A 77 7.08 8.58 1.39
CA GLN A 77 7.67 9.89 1.66
C GLN A 77 6.77 11.02 1.15
N ASP A 78 6.24 10.90 -0.06
CA ASP A 78 5.41 11.93 -0.68
C ASP A 78 4.08 12.09 0.09
N SER A 79 3.37 10.98 0.35
CA SER A 79 2.12 11.01 1.13
C SER A 79 2.32 11.47 2.58
N SER A 80 3.42 11.09 3.24
CA SER A 80 3.72 11.58 4.60
C SER A 80 3.97 13.08 4.62
N ARG A 81 4.64 13.63 3.60
CA ARG A 81 4.87 15.07 3.49
C ARG A 81 3.55 15.80 3.31
N TRP A 82 2.69 15.29 2.42
CA TRP A 82 1.39 15.89 2.16
C TRP A 82 0.47 15.87 3.37
N ILE A 83 0.26 14.72 4.02
CA ILE A 83 -0.73 14.64 5.11
C ILE A 83 -0.37 15.56 6.29
N LYS A 84 0.94 15.76 6.53
CA LYS A 84 1.46 16.72 7.51
C LYS A 84 1.12 18.18 7.19
N THR A 85 0.79 18.51 5.94
CA THR A 85 0.33 19.87 5.59
C THR A 85 -1.12 20.13 5.98
N LYS A 86 -1.91 19.09 6.31
CA LYS A 86 -3.32 19.24 6.68
C LYS A 86 -3.52 19.85 8.06
N GLY A 87 -2.50 19.82 8.93
CA GLY A 87 -2.51 20.56 10.19
C GLY A 87 -1.68 19.91 11.30
N PRO A 88 -1.60 20.55 12.47
CA PRO A 88 -0.80 20.09 13.60
C PRO A 88 -1.16 18.69 14.10
N THR A 89 -2.43 18.27 13.93
CA THR A 89 -2.91 16.94 14.30
C THR A 89 -2.11 15.82 13.63
N TYR A 90 -1.60 16.06 12.42
CA TYR A 90 -0.82 15.08 11.65
C TYR A 90 0.68 15.22 11.82
N ALA A 91 1.18 16.11 12.70
CA ALA A 91 2.62 16.38 12.83
C ALA A 91 3.45 15.10 13.06
N ASP A 92 2.90 14.18 13.85
CA ASP A 92 3.51 12.89 14.20
C ASP A 92 3.13 11.75 13.26
N PHE A 93 2.36 12.02 12.20
CA PHE A 93 2.04 11.02 11.19
C PHE A 93 3.33 10.41 10.63
N ALA A 94 3.35 9.09 10.55
CA ALA A 94 4.37 8.36 9.84
C ALA A 94 3.80 7.03 9.36
N TRP A 95 4.35 6.52 8.27
CA TRP A 95 4.17 5.13 7.91
C TRP A 95 5.10 4.24 8.76
N GLN A 96 4.76 2.96 8.86
CA GLN A 96 5.69 1.94 9.35
C GLN A 96 6.99 1.94 8.51
N ALA A 97 8.08 1.38 8.99
CA ALA A 97 9.32 1.26 8.21
C ALA A 97 9.16 0.20 7.12
N GLY A 98 8.69 -1.01 7.50
CA GLY A 98 8.50 -2.16 6.63
C GLY A 98 7.38 -2.01 5.60
N TYR A 99 7.26 -2.99 4.70
CA TYR A 99 6.15 -3.11 3.77
C TYR A 99 6.03 -4.56 3.27
N GLY A 100 4.82 -4.95 2.88
CA GLY A 100 4.57 -6.16 2.09
C GLY A 100 4.49 -5.82 0.61
N ALA A 101 5.08 -6.66 -0.24
CA ALA A 101 4.96 -6.57 -1.69
C ALA A 101 4.86 -7.97 -2.29
N PHE A 102 3.75 -8.26 -2.96
CA PHE A 102 3.42 -9.59 -3.43
C PHE A 102 3.10 -9.56 -4.92
N SER A 103 3.72 -10.45 -5.69
CA SER A 103 3.46 -10.57 -7.12
C SER A 103 2.09 -11.18 -7.37
N ILE A 104 1.32 -10.60 -8.29
CA ILE A 104 0.05 -11.16 -8.77
C ILE A 104 0.07 -11.32 -10.29
N GLY A 105 -0.67 -12.30 -10.80
CA GLY A 105 -0.90 -12.48 -12.22
C GLY A 105 -2.01 -11.57 -12.76
N GLN A 106 -2.00 -11.31 -14.07
CA GLN A 106 -3.05 -10.53 -14.75
C GLN A 106 -4.46 -11.07 -14.51
N SER A 107 -4.61 -12.40 -14.41
CA SER A 107 -5.89 -13.07 -14.12
C SER A 107 -6.42 -12.80 -12.72
N GLN A 108 -5.55 -12.42 -11.77
CA GLN A 108 -5.90 -12.14 -10.38
C GLN A 108 -6.18 -10.65 -10.14
N LEU A 109 -5.92 -9.79 -11.13
CA LEU A 109 -6.00 -8.35 -10.96
C LEU A 109 -7.40 -7.88 -10.54
N ASP A 110 -8.44 -8.38 -11.20
CA ASP A 110 -9.81 -7.96 -10.87
C ASP A 110 -10.27 -8.47 -9.50
N ASP A 111 -9.82 -9.66 -9.09
CA ASP A 111 -10.07 -10.18 -7.74
C ASP A 111 -9.40 -9.30 -6.69
N LEU A 112 -8.14 -8.91 -6.91
CA LEU A 112 -7.41 -8.00 -6.04
C LEU A 112 -8.10 -6.62 -5.98
N ARG A 113 -8.55 -6.08 -7.11
CA ARG A 113 -9.27 -4.79 -7.15
C ARG A 113 -10.55 -4.83 -6.32
N ARG A 114 -11.32 -5.93 -6.41
CA ARG A 114 -12.54 -6.11 -5.60
C ARG A 114 -12.23 -6.25 -4.12
N TYR A 115 -11.20 -7.04 -3.78
CA TYR A 115 -10.74 -7.19 -2.42
C TYR A 115 -10.30 -5.85 -1.81
N ILE A 116 -9.47 -5.06 -2.52
CA ILE A 116 -9.03 -3.73 -2.05
C ILE A 116 -10.21 -2.76 -1.91
N ALA A 117 -11.20 -2.83 -2.80
CA ALA A 117 -12.39 -1.97 -2.72
C ALA A 117 -13.23 -2.21 -1.45
N GLY A 118 -13.16 -3.40 -0.85
CA GLY A 118 -13.92 -3.79 0.34
C GLY A 118 -13.16 -3.67 1.67
N GLN A 119 -11.93 -3.14 1.66
CA GLN A 119 -11.03 -3.18 2.82
C GLN A 119 -11.60 -2.50 4.06
N ARG A 120 -12.19 -1.30 3.94
CA ARG A 120 -12.80 -0.61 5.09
C ARG A 120 -13.93 -1.43 5.75
N GLU A 121 -14.75 -2.13 4.98
CA GLU A 121 -15.79 -3.02 5.54
C GLU A 121 -15.17 -4.29 6.15
N HIS A 122 -14.17 -4.88 5.49
CA HIS A 122 -13.45 -6.06 5.98
C HIS A 122 -12.86 -5.83 7.37
N HIS A 123 -12.23 -4.67 7.57
CA HIS A 123 -11.58 -4.29 8.81
C HIS A 123 -12.50 -3.88 9.96
N ARG A 124 -13.83 -3.95 9.76
CA ARG A 124 -14.78 -3.96 10.88
C ARG A 124 -14.74 -5.25 11.70
N ARG A 125 -14.14 -6.33 11.17
CA ARG A 125 -14.14 -7.67 11.77
C ARG A 125 -12.76 -8.30 11.89
N GLU A 126 -11.77 -7.77 11.19
CA GLU A 126 -10.42 -8.32 11.14
C GLU A 126 -9.41 -7.19 11.33
N SER A 127 -8.38 -7.42 12.16
CA SER A 127 -7.31 -6.44 12.35
C SER A 127 -6.33 -6.46 11.17
N PHE A 128 -5.60 -5.36 10.95
CA PHE A 128 -4.49 -5.34 9.99
C PHE A 128 -3.48 -6.47 10.26
N GLN A 129 -3.17 -6.73 11.54
CA GLN A 129 -2.17 -7.72 11.91
C GLN A 129 -2.62 -9.14 11.55
N ASP A 130 -3.88 -9.48 11.79
CA ASP A 130 -4.43 -10.79 11.42
C ASP A 130 -4.45 -10.98 9.90
N GLU A 131 -4.88 -9.95 9.17
CA GLU A 131 -4.89 -9.97 7.72
C GLU A 131 -3.47 -10.09 7.14
N TYR A 132 -2.52 -9.29 7.65
CA TYR A 132 -1.15 -9.29 7.16
C TYR A 132 -0.46 -10.64 7.37
N ARG A 133 -0.68 -11.29 8.52
CA ARG A 133 -0.22 -12.68 8.75
C ARG A 133 -0.80 -13.64 7.72
N LYS A 134 -2.10 -13.55 7.43
CA LYS A 134 -2.76 -14.40 6.42
C LYS A 134 -2.19 -14.15 5.02
N ILE A 135 -1.90 -12.90 4.67
CA ILE A 135 -1.27 -12.55 3.40
C ILE A 135 0.14 -13.15 3.33
N LEU A 136 0.97 -12.94 4.36
CA LEU A 136 2.34 -13.49 4.42
C LEU A 136 2.33 -15.02 4.28
N ALA A 137 1.45 -15.71 5.03
CA ALA A 137 1.27 -17.15 4.94
C ALA A 137 0.81 -17.60 3.54
N ARG A 138 -0.14 -16.90 2.93
CA ARG A 138 -0.64 -17.18 1.57
C ARG A 138 0.47 -17.11 0.52
N TYR A 139 1.42 -16.19 0.67
CA TYR A 139 2.56 -16.03 -0.23
C TYR A 139 3.82 -16.79 0.20
N GLY A 140 3.75 -17.56 1.29
CA GLY A 140 4.89 -18.34 1.78
C GLY A 140 6.06 -17.49 2.27
N VAL A 141 5.79 -16.29 2.79
CA VAL A 141 6.81 -15.40 3.34
C VAL A 141 6.98 -15.71 4.83
N GLU A 142 8.17 -16.19 5.21
CA GLU A 142 8.54 -16.34 6.61
C GLU A 142 8.82 -14.96 7.23
N PHE A 143 8.39 -14.77 8.48
CA PHE A 143 8.56 -13.52 9.20
C PHE A 143 8.72 -13.77 10.70
N ASP A 144 9.32 -12.79 11.37
CA ASP A 144 9.48 -12.78 12.82
C ASP A 144 8.49 -11.78 13.43
N GLU A 145 7.59 -12.28 14.28
CA GLU A 145 6.58 -11.49 14.99
C GLU A 145 7.18 -10.32 15.79
N ARG A 146 8.46 -10.38 16.15
CA ARG A 146 9.14 -9.31 16.89
C ARG A 146 9.49 -8.10 16.03
N PHE A 147 9.59 -8.29 14.71
CA PHE A 147 10.12 -7.27 13.79
C PHE A 147 9.18 -6.93 12.62
N VAL A 148 8.21 -7.79 12.32
CA VAL A 148 7.26 -7.59 11.18
C VAL A 148 6.36 -6.36 11.36
N TRP A 149 6.34 -5.79 12.57
CA TRP A 149 5.51 -4.64 12.91
C TRP A 149 6.26 -3.30 12.86
N ASP A 150 7.56 -3.27 12.59
CA ASP A 150 8.30 -2.01 12.58
C ASP A 150 8.27 -1.29 11.23
#